data_AF-A0A4P9XRW8-F1
#
_entry.id   AF-A0A4P9XRW8-F1
#
_cell.length_a   1.000
_cell.length_b   1.000
_cell.length_c   1.000
_cell.angle_alpha   90.00
_cell.angle_beta   90.00
_cell.angle_gamma   90.00
#
_symmetry.space_group_name_H-M   'P 1'
#
loop_
_entity.id
_entity.type
_entity.pdbx_description
1 polymer ?
#
loop_
_entity_poly.entity_id
_entity_poly.type
_entity_poly.pdbx_seq_one_letter_code
_entity_poly.pdbx_strand_id
1 'polypeptide(L)'
;MEDIKTIRAAYPGVTLNDVMVACLERAHSAYLDSLAPEEISEEDLANLADPDYEGPAIILPEQRDSKLSLIIPKAQRYPGDTRFENLLTVEFLMLDNKSGEQSTEKSMAAVHKSMMRVKQSHGILTNVPGPTETLYFGSKSSGQHRVLSYIVSPPVMTEGTKALGVCSYNGQVYFSVMADATCEFPNQARILADNFSAAYKKMLADAQEELEARQQQQNDASTEQPCHLKAE
;
A
#
# COMPACT_ATOMS: atom_id res chain seq x y z
N MET A 1 -9.94 -5.65 -10.23
CA MET A 1 -10.42 -4.27 -9.95
C MET A 1 -11.70 -4.23 -9.12
N GLU A 2 -12.51 -5.30 -9.05
CA GLU A 2 -13.76 -5.31 -8.28
C GLU A 2 -13.52 -5.09 -6.78
N ASP A 3 -12.52 -5.75 -6.20
CA ASP A 3 -12.10 -5.58 -4.81
C ASP A 3 -11.85 -4.11 -4.42
N ILE A 4 -11.19 -3.35 -5.30
CA ILE A 4 -10.95 -1.91 -5.08
C ILE A 4 -12.25 -1.11 -5.10
N LYS A 5 -13.22 -1.50 -5.96
CA LYS A 5 -14.54 -0.86 -5.95
C LYS A 5 -15.27 -1.16 -4.65
N THR A 6 -15.20 -2.40 -4.16
CA THR A 6 -15.76 -2.81 -2.87
C THR A 6 -15.20 -1.97 -1.74
N ILE A 7 -13.87 -1.85 -1.64
CA ILE A 7 -13.20 -1.01 -0.63
C ILE A 7 -13.65 0.45 -0.73
N ARG A 8 -13.74 1.00 -1.94
CA ARG A 8 -14.17 2.41 -2.14
C ARG A 8 -15.66 2.64 -1.87
N ALA A 9 -16.49 1.62 -2.02
CA ALA A 9 -17.91 1.68 -1.66
C ALA A 9 -18.07 1.68 -0.13
N ALA A 10 -17.28 0.88 0.58
CA ALA A 10 -17.24 0.86 2.03
C ALA A 10 -16.72 2.19 2.61
N TYR A 11 -15.70 2.79 1.97
CA TYR A 11 -15.05 4.01 2.46
C TYR A 11 -15.13 5.14 1.40
N PRO A 12 -16.22 5.92 1.37
CA PRO A 12 -16.40 7.00 0.40
C PRO A 12 -15.27 8.03 0.42
N GLY A 13 -14.83 8.49 -0.76
CA GLY A 13 -13.75 9.47 -0.90
C GLY A 13 -12.34 8.88 -1.00
N VAL A 14 -12.19 7.58 -0.71
CA VAL A 14 -10.93 6.85 -0.88
C VAL A 14 -10.59 6.66 -2.36
N THR A 15 -9.32 6.86 -2.68
CA THR A 15 -8.72 6.55 -3.99
C THR A 15 -7.92 5.25 -3.96
N LEU A 16 -7.66 4.66 -5.14
CA LEU A 16 -6.78 3.49 -5.26
C LEU A 16 -5.41 3.74 -4.58
N ASN A 17 -4.86 4.94 -4.77
CA ASN A 17 -3.58 5.33 -4.17
C ASN A 17 -3.63 5.28 -2.64
N ASP A 18 -4.74 5.73 -2.04
CA ASP A 18 -4.90 5.69 -0.58
C ASP A 18 -4.89 4.24 -0.08
N VAL A 19 -5.57 3.33 -0.77
CA VAL A 19 -5.56 1.88 -0.45
C VAL A 19 -4.13 1.32 -0.54
N MET A 20 -3.40 1.62 -1.62
CA MET A 20 -2.05 1.08 -1.84
C MET A 20 -1.06 1.58 -0.80
N VAL A 21 -1.14 2.87 -0.45
CA VAL A 21 -0.27 3.49 0.55
C VAL A 21 -0.57 2.93 1.94
N ALA A 22 -1.84 2.70 2.28
CA ALA A 22 -2.23 2.09 3.54
C ALA A 22 -1.81 0.61 3.64
N CYS A 23 -1.90 -0.15 2.53
CA CYS A 23 -1.35 -1.51 2.47
C CYS A 23 0.16 -1.50 2.70
N LEU A 24 0.88 -0.53 2.13
CA LEU A 24 2.32 -0.38 2.33
C LEU A 24 2.68 -0.01 3.77
N GLU A 25 1.97 0.94 4.37
CA GLU A 25 2.14 1.32 5.78
C GLU A 25 2.01 0.09 6.69
N ARG A 26 0.92 -0.67 6.53
CA ARG A 26 0.67 -1.91 7.29
C ARG A 26 1.72 -2.98 7.03
N ALA A 27 2.12 -3.16 5.78
CA ALA A 27 3.13 -4.15 5.41
C ALA A 27 4.47 -3.87 6.08
N HIS A 28 4.85 -2.59 6.10
CA HIS A 28 6.07 -2.12 6.74
C HIS A 28 6.01 -2.24 8.26
N SER A 29 4.90 -1.84 8.88
CA SER A 29 4.70 -1.97 10.32
C SER A 29 4.80 -3.43 10.75
N ALA A 30 4.09 -4.34 10.05
CA ALA A 30 4.15 -5.78 10.31
C ALA A 30 5.56 -6.37 10.08
N TYR A 31 6.32 -5.84 9.12
CA TYR A 31 7.71 -6.25 8.94
C TYR A 31 8.58 -5.84 10.13
N LEU A 32 8.45 -4.61 10.62
CA LEU A 32 9.17 -4.18 11.83
C LEU A 32 8.73 -4.96 13.07
N ASP A 33 7.44 -5.30 13.17
CA ASP A 33 6.91 -6.20 14.21
C ASP A 33 7.63 -7.55 14.17
N SER A 34 7.86 -8.12 12.99
CA SER A 34 8.60 -9.39 12.86
C SER A 34 10.08 -9.33 13.24
N LEU A 35 10.65 -8.12 13.38
CA LEU A 35 12.04 -7.90 13.81
C LEU A 35 12.16 -7.62 15.32
N ALA A 36 11.05 -7.53 16.05
CA ALA A 36 11.09 -7.48 17.51
C ALA A 36 10.71 -8.84 18.09
N PRO A 37 11.63 -9.53 18.78
CA PRO A 37 11.28 -10.75 19.50
C PRO A 37 10.30 -10.43 20.65
N GLU A 38 9.37 -11.35 20.93
CA GLU A 38 8.41 -11.21 22.03
C GLU A 38 9.10 -11.23 23.40
N GLU A 39 10.19 -12.00 23.52
CA GLU A 39 11.09 -12.05 24.66
C GLU A 39 12.52 -11.87 24.17
N ILE A 40 13.24 -10.89 24.72
CA ILE A 40 14.65 -10.66 24.38
C ILE A 40 15.50 -11.54 25.31
N SER A 41 16.24 -12.49 24.75
CA SER A 41 17.16 -13.31 25.53
C SER A 41 18.41 -12.52 25.94
N GLU A 42 19.15 -12.99 26.94
CA GLU A 42 20.47 -12.41 27.27
C GLU A 42 21.44 -12.49 26.08
N GLU A 43 21.30 -13.52 25.24
CA GLU A 43 22.07 -13.69 24.00
C GLU A 43 21.71 -12.62 22.97
N ASP A 44 20.44 -12.31 22.78
CA ASP A 44 20.00 -11.24 21.87
C ASP A 44 20.53 -9.87 22.32
N LEU A 45 20.53 -9.60 23.63
CA LEU A 45 21.11 -8.38 24.20
C LEU A 45 22.63 -8.32 23.99
N ALA A 46 23.32 -9.46 24.10
CA ALA A 46 24.75 -9.55 23.85
C ALA A 46 25.07 -9.31 22.36
N ASN A 47 24.29 -9.91 21.46
CA ASN A 47 24.41 -9.73 20.01
C ASN A 47 24.16 -8.27 19.60
N LEU A 48 23.17 -7.60 20.20
CA LEU A 48 22.91 -6.16 19.99
C LEU A 48 24.06 -5.24 20.42
N ALA A 49 24.92 -5.70 21.34
CA ALA A 49 26.07 -4.96 21.82
C ALA A 49 27.36 -5.23 21.01
N ASP A 50 27.37 -6.27 20.17
CA ASP A 50 28.51 -6.66 19.36
C ASP A 50 28.47 -5.98 17.98
N PRO A 51 29.41 -5.07 17.66
CA PRO A 51 29.45 -4.39 16.36
C PRO A 51 29.79 -5.33 15.19
N ASP A 52 30.31 -6.52 15.47
CA ASP A 52 30.72 -7.51 14.47
C ASP A 52 29.70 -8.65 14.32
N TYR A 53 28.51 -8.54 14.94
CA TYR A 53 27.46 -9.55 14.83
C TYR A 53 26.85 -9.58 13.41
N GLU A 54 27.00 -10.72 12.71
CA GLU A 54 26.51 -10.92 11.34
C GLU A 54 25.13 -11.63 11.26
N GLY A 55 24.37 -11.69 12.35
CA GLY A 55 23.06 -12.36 12.38
C GLY A 55 21.88 -11.45 12.01
N PRO A 56 20.63 -11.97 12.06
CA PRO A 56 19.44 -11.19 11.76
C PRO A 56 19.31 -9.95 12.64
N ALA A 57 18.89 -8.84 12.05
CA ALA A 57 18.66 -7.59 12.77
C ALA A 57 17.53 -7.75 13.77
N ILE A 58 17.77 -7.29 14.99
CA ILE A 58 16.77 -7.13 16.04
C ILE A 58 16.49 -5.64 16.18
N ILE A 59 15.24 -5.23 16.00
CA ILE A 59 14.82 -3.82 16.13
C ILE A 59 13.75 -3.73 17.21
N LEU A 60 14.14 -3.23 18.38
CA LEU A 60 13.24 -3.07 19.51
C LEU A 60 12.18 -1.99 19.22
N PRO A 61 10.95 -2.12 19.75
CA PRO A 61 9.88 -1.14 19.52
C PRO A 61 10.29 0.31 19.79
N GLU A 62 11.11 0.55 20.81
CA GLU A 62 11.64 1.87 21.19
C GLU A 62 12.71 2.42 20.23
N GLN A 63 13.35 1.55 19.44
CA GLN A 63 14.33 1.93 18.42
C GLN A 63 13.67 2.21 17.07
N ARG A 64 12.39 1.87 16.91
CA ARG A 64 11.67 2.07 15.66
C ARG A 64 11.37 3.53 15.43
N ASP A 65 11.55 3.96 14.19
CA ASP A 65 11.02 5.24 13.75
C ASP A 65 9.49 5.24 13.86
N SER A 66 8.96 6.27 14.53
CA SER A 66 7.51 6.50 14.61
C SER A 66 6.88 6.91 13.27
N LYS A 67 7.71 7.08 12.22
CA LYS A 67 7.31 7.54 10.90
C LYS A 67 7.93 6.67 9.80
N LEU A 68 7.12 6.35 8.79
CA LEU A 68 7.61 5.81 7.52
C LEU A 68 7.75 6.96 6.53
N SER A 69 8.97 7.22 6.07
CA SER A 69 9.26 8.23 5.04
C SER A 69 9.31 7.58 3.66
N LEU A 70 8.50 8.07 2.74
CA LEU A 70 8.43 7.60 1.35
C LEU A 70 8.82 8.72 0.40
N ILE A 71 9.70 8.41 -0.54
CA ILE A 71 10.00 9.28 -1.69
C ILE A 71 9.12 8.82 -2.85
N ILE A 72 8.38 9.74 -3.44
CA ILE A 72 7.34 9.41 -4.41
C ILE A 72 7.64 10.16 -5.72
N PRO A 73 7.93 9.44 -6.81
CA PRO A 73 8.07 10.07 -8.11
C PRO A 73 6.71 10.60 -8.59
N LYS A 74 6.73 11.78 -9.20
CA LYS A 74 5.57 12.48 -9.74
C LYS A 74 5.78 12.81 -11.21
N ALA A 75 4.89 12.33 -12.07
CA ALA A 75 4.86 12.73 -13.48
C ALA A 75 4.47 14.20 -13.63
N GLN A 76 5.26 14.93 -14.41
CA GLN A 76 5.05 16.34 -14.76
C GLN A 76 4.48 16.49 -16.19
N ARG A 77 3.96 15.40 -16.76
CA ARG A 77 3.41 15.39 -18.12
C ARG A 77 2.03 16.00 -18.15
N TYR A 78 1.81 16.91 -19.09
CA TYR A 78 0.49 17.42 -19.41
C TYR A 78 -0.29 16.40 -20.25
N PRO A 79 -1.64 16.37 -20.16
CA PRO A 79 -2.45 15.59 -21.07
C PRO A 79 -2.11 15.89 -22.54
N GLY A 80 -1.81 14.86 -23.33
CA GLY A 80 -1.42 14.98 -24.73
C GLY A 80 0.08 15.13 -24.99
N ASP A 81 0.93 15.20 -23.96
CA ASP A 81 2.39 15.23 -24.14
C ASP A 81 2.96 13.84 -24.49
N THR A 82 3.34 13.67 -25.76
CA THR A 82 3.86 12.42 -26.33
C THR A 82 5.39 12.34 -26.41
N ARG A 83 6.12 13.35 -25.91
CA ARG A 83 7.58 13.38 -25.99
C ARG A 83 8.21 12.19 -25.25
N PHE A 84 9.29 11.62 -25.79
CA PHE A 84 10.01 10.52 -25.13
C PHE A 84 11.07 11.06 -24.15
N GLU A 85 10.63 11.77 -23.11
CA GLU A 85 11.48 12.43 -22.12
C GLU A 85 11.10 12.02 -20.69
N ASN A 86 12.07 12.00 -19.78
CA ASN A 86 11.78 11.77 -18.37
C ASN A 86 11.37 13.10 -17.70
N LEU A 87 10.06 13.29 -17.50
CA LEU A 87 9.51 14.46 -16.82
C LEU A 87 8.95 14.04 -15.46
N LEU A 88 9.84 13.87 -14.49
CA LEU A 88 9.52 13.50 -13.12
C LEU A 88 10.01 14.56 -12.13
N THR A 89 9.22 14.81 -11.08
CA THR A 89 9.69 15.41 -9.83
C THR A 89 9.57 14.38 -8.71
N VAL A 90 10.03 14.71 -7.51
CA VAL A 90 9.84 13.90 -6.30
C VAL A 90 9.02 14.67 -5.26
N GLU A 91 8.22 13.95 -4.49
CA GLU A 91 7.52 14.43 -3.30
C GLU A 91 7.86 13.51 -2.12
N PHE A 92 7.78 14.05 -0.90
CA PHE A 92 8.02 13.28 0.32
C PHE A 92 6.70 13.07 1.07
N LEU A 93 6.44 11.82 1.46
CA LEU A 93 5.29 11.45 2.28
C LEU A 93 5.79 10.86 3.58
N MET A 94 5.29 11.38 4.70
CA MET A 94 5.53 10.84 6.03
C MET A 94 4.24 10.21 6.54
N LEU A 95 4.28 8.92 6.81
CA LEU A 95 3.16 8.15 7.38
C LEU A 95 3.45 7.83 8.84
N ASP A 96 2.41 7.69 9.65
CA ASP A 96 2.57 7.11 10.98
C ASP A 96 3.03 5.66 10.85
N ASN A 97 3.99 5.26 11.68
CA ASN A 97 4.50 3.90 11.76
C ASN A 97 4.37 3.41 13.21
N LYS A 98 3.13 3.34 13.68
CA LYS A 98 2.82 2.87 15.02
C LYS A 98 2.60 1.37 14.98
N SER A 99 3.18 0.67 15.94
CA SER A 99 2.90 -0.75 16.16
C SER A 99 1.45 -0.97 16.58
N GLY A 100 0.93 -2.15 16.26
CA GLY A 100 -0.41 -2.59 16.66
C GLY A 100 -1.49 -2.40 15.58
N GLU A 101 -2.57 -3.16 15.75
CA GLU A 101 -3.67 -3.19 14.79
C GLU A 101 -4.46 -1.87 14.81
N GLN A 102 -4.43 -1.13 13.70
CA GLN A 102 -5.30 0.01 13.46
C GLN A 102 -6.48 -0.42 12.60
N SER A 103 -7.68 0.08 12.90
CA SER A 103 -8.84 -0.17 12.03
C SER A 103 -8.57 0.32 10.60
N THR A 104 -9.15 -0.37 9.62
CA THR A 104 -9.01 -0.02 8.19
C THR A 104 -9.47 1.40 7.91
N GLU A 105 -10.59 1.83 8.48
CA GLU A 105 -11.07 3.21 8.37
C GLU A 105 -10.04 4.23 8.88
N LYS A 106 -9.43 4.00 10.05
CA LYS A 106 -8.48 4.94 10.67
C LYS A 106 -7.19 5.06 9.86
N SER A 107 -6.62 3.93 9.42
CA SER A 107 -5.43 3.92 8.57
C SER A 107 -5.71 4.64 7.25
N MET A 108 -6.86 4.36 6.61
CA MET A 108 -7.24 5.01 5.36
C MET A 108 -7.47 6.51 5.53
N ALA A 109 -8.11 6.95 6.62
CA ALA A 109 -8.31 8.36 6.91
C ALA A 109 -6.98 9.10 7.15
N ALA A 110 -6.05 8.49 7.89
CA ALA A 110 -4.72 9.05 8.14
C ALA A 110 -3.88 9.17 6.85
N VAL A 111 -3.89 8.11 6.03
CA VAL A 111 -3.25 8.10 4.72
C VAL A 111 -3.89 9.14 3.81
N HIS A 112 -5.21 9.16 3.70
CA HIS A 112 -5.94 10.11 2.86
C HIS A 112 -5.62 11.56 3.25
N LYS A 113 -5.59 11.88 4.55
CA LYS A 113 -5.19 13.21 5.04
C LYS A 113 -3.77 13.60 4.61
N SER A 114 -2.83 12.66 4.70
CA SER A 114 -1.43 12.89 4.30
C SER A 114 -1.32 13.03 2.78
N MET A 115 -2.04 12.20 2.04
CA MET A 115 -2.17 12.25 0.58
C MET A 115 -2.80 13.54 0.08
N MET A 116 -3.80 14.08 0.78
CA MET A 116 -4.41 15.35 0.41
C MET A 116 -3.43 16.52 0.55
N ARG A 117 -2.48 16.47 1.50
CA ARG A 117 -1.41 17.47 1.60
C ARG A 117 -0.47 17.39 0.40
N VAL A 118 -0.06 16.18 0.01
CA VAL A 118 0.74 15.94 -1.21
C VAL A 118 -0.01 16.40 -2.47
N LYS A 119 -1.34 16.22 -2.53
CA LYS A 119 -2.18 16.71 -3.63
C LYS A 119 -2.29 18.24 -3.66
N GLN A 120 -2.45 18.86 -2.49
CA GLN A 120 -2.56 20.32 -2.33
C GLN A 120 -1.23 21.04 -2.60
N SER A 121 -0.10 20.39 -2.40
CA SER A 121 1.21 20.84 -2.91
C SER A 121 1.31 20.66 -4.43
N HIS A 122 0.29 21.07 -5.20
CA HIS A 122 0.25 21.07 -6.67
C HIS A 122 0.77 19.74 -7.27
N GLY A 123 0.53 18.60 -6.58
CA GLY A 123 1.33 17.39 -6.67
C GLY A 123 0.53 16.09 -6.79
N ILE A 124 0.53 15.44 -7.95
CA ILE A 124 -0.17 14.16 -8.14
C ILE A 124 0.80 13.00 -7.90
N LEU A 125 0.44 12.11 -6.97
CA LEU A 125 1.11 10.84 -6.71
C LEU A 125 0.87 9.86 -7.86
N THR A 126 1.94 9.32 -8.47
CA THR A 126 1.81 8.23 -9.45
C THR A 126 1.77 6.91 -8.67
N ASN A 127 0.65 6.19 -8.58
CA ASN A 127 0.33 5.16 -9.57
C ASN A 127 0.54 5.70 -10.97
N VAL A 128 1.48 5.15 -11.73
CA VAL A 128 1.37 5.25 -13.18
C VAL A 128 0.18 4.36 -13.50
N PRO A 129 -1.04 4.89 -13.77
CA PRO A 129 -2.11 4.02 -14.23
C PRO A 129 -1.57 3.37 -15.49
N GLY A 130 -1.18 2.11 -15.37
CA GLY A 130 -0.83 1.34 -16.53
C GLY A 130 -2.08 1.22 -17.40
N PRO A 131 -1.89 0.88 -18.67
CA PRO A 131 -3.00 0.77 -19.61
C PRO A 131 -4.13 -0.08 -19.01
N THR A 132 -5.33 0.49 -19.00
CA THR A 132 -6.56 -0.23 -18.60
C THR A 132 -6.93 -1.29 -19.61
N GLU A 133 -6.45 -1.12 -20.84
CA GLU A 133 -6.58 -2.06 -21.93
C GLU A 133 -5.33 -2.92 -22.07
N THR A 134 -5.53 -4.10 -22.64
CA THR A 134 -4.45 -5.02 -22.96
C THR A 134 -3.50 -4.39 -23.99
N LEU A 135 -2.22 -4.33 -23.66
CA LEU A 135 -1.18 -3.93 -24.59
C LEU A 135 -0.73 -5.11 -25.45
N TYR A 136 -0.27 -4.76 -26.65
CA TYR A 136 0.32 -5.70 -27.58
C TYR A 136 1.61 -5.13 -28.18
N PHE A 137 2.57 -6.01 -28.46
CA PHE A 137 3.76 -5.68 -29.25
C PHE A 137 3.84 -6.55 -30.51
N GLY A 138 4.52 -6.06 -31.54
CA GLY A 138 4.51 -6.63 -32.88
C GLY A 138 3.39 -6.08 -33.77
N SER A 139 3.52 -6.27 -35.08
CA SER A 139 2.50 -5.88 -36.05
C SER A 139 1.55 -7.05 -36.33
N LYS A 140 0.40 -6.76 -36.95
CA LYS A 140 -0.49 -7.82 -37.47
C LYS A 140 0.22 -8.75 -38.48
N SER A 141 1.24 -8.25 -39.20
CA SER A 141 2.00 -9.02 -40.18
C SER A 141 3.14 -9.85 -39.58
N SER A 142 3.70 -9.44 -38.43
CA SER A 142 4.80 -10.16 -37.76
C SER A 142 4.34 -11.07 -36.63
N GLY A 143 3.04 -11.14 -36.36
CA GLY A 143 2.47 -11.75 -35.16
C GLY A 143 2.35 -10.72 -34.03
N GLN A 144 1.14 -10.61 -33.49
CA GLN A 144 0.83 -9.71 -32.39
C GLN A 144 0.92 -10.48 -31.07
N HIS A 145 1.74 -10.00 -30.15
CA HIS A 145 1.99 -10.63 -28.85
C HIS A 145 1.37 -9.80 -27.73
N ARG A 146 0.64 -10.46 -26.83
CA ARG A 146 -0.04 -9.82 -25.71
C ARG A 146 0.91 -9.61 -24.53
N VAL A 147 0.92 -8.41 -23.97
CA VAL A 147 1.56 -8.15 -22.67
C VAL A 147 0.69 -8.74 -21.56
N LEU A 148 1.23 -9.70 -20.81
CA LEU A 148 0.49 -10.44 -19.78
C LEU A 148 0.53 -9.74 -18.42
N SER A 149 1.66 -9.11 -18.10
CA SER A 149 1.90 -8.41 -16.85
C SER A 149 2.75 -7.17 -17.09
N TYR A 150 2.60 -6.19 -16.21
CA TYR A 150 3.38 -4.96 -16.21
C TYR A 150 3.86 -4.74 -14.79
N ILE A 151 5.15 -4.94 -14.55
CA ILE A 151 5.76 -4.85 -13.21
C ILE A 151 6.78 -3.71 -13.25
N VAL A 152 6.77 -2.87 -12.22
CA VAL A 152 7.70 -1.75 -12.09
C VAL A 152 8.66 -2.04 -10.95
N SER A 153 9.91 -2.33 -11.25
CA SER A 153 10.95 -2.51 -10.24
C SER A 153 11.84 -1.27 -10.20
N PRO A 154 11.70 -0.37 -9.20
CA PRO A 154 12.60 0.75 -9.08
C PRO A 154 14.01 0.25 -8.72
N PRO A 155 15.08 0.88 -9.23
CA PRO A 155 16.43 0.48 -8.87
C PRO A 155 16.71 0.78 -7.39
N VAL A 156 17.39 -0.15 -6.73
CA VAL A 156 18.02 0.05 -5.41
C VAL A 156 19.43 0.59 -5.67
N MET A 157 19.74 1.76 -5.11
CA MET A 157 20.96 2.51 -5.46
C MET A 157 22.07 2.39 -4.41
N THR A 158 21.74 1.97 -3.19
CA THR A 158 22.69 1.88 -2.07
C THR A 158 22.31 0.75 -1.12
N GLU A 159 23.31 0.21 -0.42
CA GLU A 159 23.11 -0.78 0.63
C GLU A 159 22.16 -0.27 1.72
N GLY A 160 21.33 -1.16 2.25
CA GLY A 160 20.33 -0.88 3.28
C GLY A 160 19.07 -0.17 2.76
N THR A 161 18.95 0.01 1.44
CA THR A 161 17.75 0.63 0.84
C THR A 161 16.81 -0.40 0.23
N LYS A 162 15.52 -0.07 0.24
CA LYS A 162 14.48 -0.87 -0.41
C LYS A 162 13.69 0.00 -1.38
N ALA A 163 13.43 -0.56 -2.54
CA ALA A 163 12.66 0.04 -3.59
C ALA A 163 11.32 -0.68 -3.72
N LEU A 164 10.24 0.11 -3.81
CA LEU A 164 8.86 -0.39 -3.82
C LEU A 164 8.18 0.11 -5.09
N GLY A 165 7.56 -0.80 -5.82
CA GLY A 165 6.82 -0.52 -7.04
C GLY A 165 5.36 -0.89 -6.86
N VAL A 166 4.46 0.03 -7.21
CA VAL A 166 3.03 -0.23 -7.33
C VAL A 166 2.56 0.23 -8.71
N CYS A 167 1.97 -0.67 -9.47
CA CYS A 167 1.38 -0.33 -10.76
C CYS A 167 0.12 -1.14 -11.03
N SER A 168 -0.87 -0.52 -11.66
CA SER A 168 -2.05 -1.23 -12.16
C SER A 168 -1.95 -1.50 -13.65
N TYR A 169 -2.26 -2.70 -14.11
CA TYR A 169 -2.34 -3.03 -15.54
C TYR A 169 -3.46 -4.04 -15.80
N ASN A 170 -4.28 -3.80 -16.83
CA ASN A 170 -5.35 -4.70 -17.27
C ASN A 170 -6.25 -5.20 -16.13
N GLY A 171 -6.67 -4.28 -15.24
CA GLY A 171 -7.55 -4.57 -14.10
C GLY A 171 -6.89 -5.25 -12.90
N GLN A 172 -5.59 -5.52 -12.96
CA GLN A 172 -4.77 -6.06 -11.88
C GLN A 172 -3.89 -4.97 -11.25
N VAL A 173 -3.47 -5.19 -10.02
CA VAL A 173 -2.47 -4.38 -9.33
C VAL A 173 -1.27 -5.27 -9.05
N TYR A 174 -0.09 -4.77 -9.38
CA TYR A 174 1.18 -5.40 -9.13
C TYR A 174 1.91 -4.61 -8.05
N PHE A 175 2.31 -5.32 -6.99
CA PHE A 175 3.21 -4.83 -5.97
C PHE A 175 4.54 -5.56 -6.13
N SER A 176 5.64 -4.82 -6.13
CA SER A 176 6.98 -5.39 -6.20
C SER A 176 7.89 -4.71 -5.20
N VAL A 177 8.76 -5.52 -4.60
CA VAL A 177 9.77 -5.06 -3.65
C VAL A 177 11.12 -5.50 -4.16
N MET A 178 12.08 -4.60 -4.12
CA MET A 178 13.50 -4.88 -4.30
C MET A 178 14.21 -4.40 -3.04
N ALA A 179 15.02 -5.28 -2.46
CA ALA A 179 15.78 -5.02 -1.25
C ALA A 179 17.08 -5.81 -1.33
N ASP A 180 18.09 -5.38 -0.58
CA ASP A 180 19.34 -6.09 -0.49
C ASP A 180 19.15 -7.46 0.16
N ALA A 181 19.93 -8.43 -0.32
CA ALA A 181 19.98 -9.76 0.25
C ALA A 181 21.11 -9.82 1.28
N THR A 182 20.90 -9.19 2.43
CA THR A 182 21.88 -9.17 3.53
C THR A 182 21.51 -10.22 4.60
N CYS A 183 22.48 -10.59 5.43
CA CYS A 183 22.26 -11.53 6.53
C CYS A 183 21.41 -10.91 7.65
N GLU A 184 21.48 -9.58 7.82
CA GLU A 184 20.72 -8.81 8.81
C GLU A 184 19.24 -8.73 8.45
N PHE A 185 18.91 -8.68 7.14
CA PHE A 185 17.53 -8.56 6.68
C PHE A 185 17.13 -9.69 5.73
N PRO A 186 17.17 -10.95 6.19
CA PRO A 186 16.93 -12.10 5.33
C PRO A 186 15.49 -12.06 4.80
N ASN A 187 15.34 -12.32 3.49
CA ASN A 187 14.03 -12.37 2.82
C ASN A 187 13.18 -11.09 2.93
N GLN A 188 13.77 -9.92 3.23
CA GLN A 188 13.03 -8.66 3.44
C GLN A 188 12.01 -8.38 2.32
N ALA A 189 12.40 -8.55 1.05
CA ALA A 189 11.50 -8.32 -0.08
C ALA A 189 10.29 -9.26 -0.10
N ARG A 190 10.49 -10.54 0.25
CA ARG A 190 9.41 -11.54 0.33
C ARG A 190 8.46 -11.21 1.48
N ILE A 191 8.99 -10.95 2.67
CA ILE A 191 8.19 -10.64 3.86
C ILE A 191 7.33 -9.39 3.62
N LEU A 192 7.90 -8.33 3.03
CA LEU A 192 7.14 -7.12 2.68
C LEU A 192 6.05 -7.39 1.64
N ALA A 193 6.30 -8.22 0.63
CA ALA A 193 5.30 -8.59 -0.38
C ALA A 193 4.15 -9.43 0.20
N ASP A 194 4.47 -10.37 1.10
CA ASP A 194 3.49 -11.21 1.77
C ASP A 194 2.65 -10.37 2.74
N ASN A 195 3.28 -9.50 3.53
CA ASN A 195 2.59 -8.57 4.43
C ASN A 195 1.70 -7.58 3.67
N PHE A 196 2.13 -7.07 2.51
CA PHE A 196 1.30 -6.22 1.66
C PHE A 196 0.05 -6.97 1.17
N SER A 197 0.22 -8.22 0.73
CA SER A 197 -0.88 -9.06 0.28
C SER A 197 -1.85 -9.37 1.43
N ALA A 198 -1.33 -9.63 2.64
CA ALA A 198 -2.13 -9.84 3.84
C ALA A 198 -2.90 -8.58 4.24
N ALA A 199 -2.24 -7.42 4.24
CA ALA A 199 -2.87 -6.12 4.52
C ALA A 199 -4.00 -5.82 3.53
N TYR A 200 -3.79 -6.09 2.24
CA TYR A 200 -4.80 -5.91 1.21
C TYR A 200 -6.03 -6.79 1.44
N LYS A 201 -5.82 -8.09 1.72
CA LYS A 201 -6.90 -9.03 2.02
C LYS A 201 -7.69 -8.62 3.26
N LYS A 202 -7.01 -8.16 4.31
CA LYS A 202 -7.65 -7.65 5.53
C LYS A 202 -8.51 -6.41 5.22
N MET A 203 -8.00 -5.46 4.44
CA MET A 203 -8.77 -4.27 4.05
C MET A 203 -10.01 -4.62 3.23
N LEU A 204 -9.92 -5.62 2.36
CA LEU A 204 -11.07 -6.10 1.60
C LEU A 204 -12.12 -6.76 2.50
N ALA A 205 -11.70 -7.60 3.46
CA ALA A 205 -12.59 -8.20 4.44
C ALA A 205 -13.31 -7.14 5.29
N ASP A 206 -12.57 -6.18 5.84
CA ASP A 206 -13.14 -5.09 6.65
C ASP A 206 -14.15 -4.24 5.84
N ALA A 207 -13.89 -4.03 4.55
CA ALA A 207 -14.80 -3.33 3.67
C ALA A 207 -16.10 -4.12 3.42
N GLN A 208 -16.02 -5.44 3.30
CA GLN A 208 -17.20 -6.30 3.14
C GLN A 208 -18.06 -6.27 4.40
N GLU A 209 -17.44 -6.43 5.58
CA GLU A 209 -18.13 -6.35 6.88
C GLU A 209 -18.84 -5.00 7.08
N GLU A 210 -18.17 -3.89 6.76
CA GLU A 210 -18.74 -2.54 6.87
C GLU A 210 -19.97 -2.35 5.96
N LEU A 211 -19.93 -2.88 4.74
CA LEU A 211 -21.05 -2.80 3.81
C LEU A 211 -22.25 -3.64 4.25
N GLU A 212 -21.99 -4.85 4.77
CA GLU A 212 -23.03 -5.71 5.33
C GLU A 212 -23.71 -5.07 6.54
N ALA A 213 -22.94 -4.48 7.45
CA ALA A 213 -23.47 -3.77 8.62
C ALA A 213 -24.38 -2.59 8.22
N ARG A 214 -24.00 -1.81 7.20
CA ARG A 214 -24.83 -0.70 6.68
C ARG A 214 -26.12 -1.18 6.04
N GLN A 215 -26.10 -2.30 5.32
CA GLN A 215 -27.30 -2.88 4.72
C GLN A 215 -28.28 -3.36 5.78
N GLN A 216 -27.80 -4.00 6.85
CA GLN A 216 -28.63 -4.42 7.99
C GLN A 216 -29.31 -3.21 8.66
N GLN A 217 -28.56 -2.13 8.94
CA GLN A 217 -29.13 -0.90 9.52
C GLN A 217 -30.19 -0.26 8.64
N GLN A 218 -30.03 -0.28 7.31
CA GLN A 218 -31.04 0.25 6.38
C GLN A 218 -32.31 -0.59 6.36
N ASN A 219 -32.18 -1.92 6.43
CA ASN A 219 -33.32 -2.83 6.49
C ASN A 219 -34.10 -2.66 7.80
N ASP A 220 -33.40 -2.55 8.94
CA ASP A 220 -34.02 -2.36 10.25
C ASP A 220 -34.76 -1.02 10.33
N ALA A 221 -34.15 0.07 9.85
CA ALA A 221 -34.78 1.40 9.82
C ALA A 221 -36.01 1.47 8.91
N SER A 222 -36.08 0.64 7.87
CA SER A 222 -37.24 0.57 6.97
C SER A 222 -38.43 -0.20 7.56
N THR A 223 -38.19 -1.02 8.59
CA THR A 223 -39.23 -1.86 9.23
C THR A 223 -39.96 -1.12 10.37
N GLU A 224 -39.40 -0.03 10.88
CA GLU A 224 -39.96 0.75 12.00
C GLU A 224 -40.90 1.92 11.60
N GLN A 225 -41.32 2.05 10.33
CA GLN A 225 -42.31 3.07 9.95
C GLN A 225 -43.66 2.78 10.64
N PRO A 226 -44.12 3.60 11.61
CA PRO A 226 -45.37 3.33 12.29
C PRO A 226 -46.53 3.64 11.34
N CYS A 227 -47.41 2.66 11.11
CA CYS A 227 -48.74 2.88 10.58
C CYS A 227 -49.46 3.90 11.48
N HIS A 228 -49.40 5.19 11.14
CA HIS A 228 -50.33 6.18 11.64
C HIS A 228 -51.71 5.84 11.06
N LEU A 229 -52.40 4.93 11.75
CA LEU A 229 -53.84 4.74 11.67
C LEU A 229 -54.48 6.10 11.95
N LYS A 230 -54.96 6.75 10.89
CA LYS A 230 -55.92 7.84 11.00
C LYS A 230 -57.17 7.23 11.63
N ALA A 231 -57.42 7.56 12.90
CA ALA A 231 -58.72 7.36 13.51
C ALA A 231 -59.67 8.40 12.89
N GLU A 232 -60.74 7.92 12.28
CA GLU A 232 -61.93 8.68 11.88
C GLU A 232 -62.81 9.01 13.09
#